data_AF-G4QF96-F1
#
_entry.id   AF-G4QF96-F1
#
_cell.length_a   1.000
_cell.length_b   1.000
_cell.length_c   1.000
_cell.angle_alpha   90.00
_cell.angle_beta   90.00
_cell.angle_gamma   90.00
#
_symmetry.space_group_name_H-M   'P 1'
#
loop_
_entity.id
_entity.type
_entity.pdbx_description
1 polymer ?
#
loop_
_entity_poly.entity_id
_entity_poly.type
_entity_poly.pdbx_seq_one_letter_code
_entity_poly.pdbx_strand_id
1 'polypeptide(L)'
;MKIREPNNQFFDLEQVKRDLQKFIIQDEPSVSPPCVGCQQHIPDICSPKCPEAAKSLSVDPIQYPIERSVVALVFELNAIRLFETCWSCEGHIREGESQIWKIPQVCFYSQSSIYAKLLSTHLSKLFIQKKLKYNWLLCLSDISQSIHPAYNIQPDLTNQFEPSLGLLQNDIRTIGSDLQRHLKAEAQSLLNTIAAMQ
;
A
#
# COMPACT_ATOMS: atom_id res chain seq x y z
N MET A 1 28.14 -9.95 -7.82
CA MET A 1 27.39 -11.16 -7.38
C MET A 1 26.40 -11.51 -8.50
N LYS A 2 26.40 -12.74 -9.02
CA LYS A 2 25.41 -13.16 -10.04
C LYS A 2 24.15 -13.67 -9.34
N ILE A 3 23.04 -12.97 -9.51
CA ILE A 3 21.72 -13.44 -9.08
C ILE A 3 21.26 -14.46 -10.12
N ARG A 4 20.91 -15.68 -9.69
CA ARG A 4 20.39 -16.72 -10.59
C ARG A 4 18.87 -16.60 -10.64
N GLU A 5 18.31 -16.73 -11.83
CA GLU A 5 16.87 -16.89 -11.95
C GLU A 5 16.46 -18.28 -11.42
N PRO A 6 15.32 -18.34 -10.71
CA PRO A 6 14.72 -19.61 -10.31
C PRO A 6 14.31 -20.41 -11.56
N ASN A 7 14.25 -21.74 -11.44
CA ASN A 7 13.76 -22.55 -12.54
C ASN A 7 12.24 -22.34 -12.75
N ASN A 8 11.75 -22.61 -13.97
CA ASN A 8 10.35 -22.41 -14.33
C ASN A 8 9.36 -23.33 -13.57
N GLN A 9 9.85 -24.34 -12.85
CA GLN A 9 9.03 -25.23 -12.02
C GLN A 9 8.82 -24.68 -10.61
N PHE A 10 9.61 -23.69 -10.19
CA PHE A 10 9.54 -23.14 -8.84
C PHE A 10 8.32 -22.22 -8.65
N PHE A 11 7.80 -21.64 -9.73
CA PHE A 11 6.65 -20.75 -9.71
C PHE A 11 5.61 -21.15 -10.76
N ASP A 12 4.34 -21.10 -10.39
CA ASP A 12 3.24 -21.23 -11.34
C ASP A 12 3.10 -19.93 -12.15
N LEU A 13 3.77 -19.88 -13.30
CA LEU A 13 3.76 -18.70 -14.17
C LEU A 13 2.36 -18.36 -14.69
N GLU A 14 1.50 -19.36 -14.89
CA GLU A 14 0.14 -19.14 -15.35
C GLU A 14 -0.72 -18.54 -14.24
N GLN A 15 -0.51 -18.93 -12.98
CA GLN A 15 -1.12 -18.25 -11.85
C GLN A 15 -0.65 -16.79 -11.74
N VAL A 16 0.65 -16.53 -11.91
CA VAL A 16 1.18 -15.15 -11.90
C VAL A 16 0.53 -14.30 -12.99
N LYS A 17 0.37 -14.83 -14.22
CA LYS A 17 -0.34 -14.13 -15.30
C LYS A 17 -1.79 -13.83 -14.95
N ARG A 18 -2.52 -14.83 -14.42
CA ARG A 18 -3.92 -14.66 -13.99
C ARG A 18 -4.04 -13.59 -12.91
N ASP A 19 -3.15 -13.60 -11.93
CA ASP A 19 -3.13 -12.60 -10.85
C ASP A 19 -2.86 -11.20 -11.40
N LEU A 20 -1.85 -11.03 -12.27
CA LEU A 20 -1.56 -9.73 -12.88
C LEU A 20 -2.74 -9.22 -13.72
N GLN A 21 -3.36 -10.08 -14.52
CA GLN A 21 -4.58 -9.74 -15.27
C GLN A 21 -5.72 -9.32 -14.34
N LYS A 22 -5.95 -10.09 -13.27
CA LYS A 22 -6.95 -9.76 -12.23
C LYS A 22 -6.70 -8.39 -11.61
N PHE A 23 -5.43 -8.04 -11.37
CA PHE A 23 -5.03 -6.74 -10.84
C PHE A 23 -5.32 -5.58 -11.80
N ILE A 24 -4.98 -5.76 -13.08
CA ILE A 24 -5.14 -4.72 -14.12
C ILE A 24 -6.61 -4.34 -14.30
N ILE A 25 -7.51 -5.33 -14.28
CA ILE A 25 -8.95 -5.13 -14.53
C ILE A 25 -9.74 -4.62 -13.32
N GLN A 26 -9.11 -4.38 -12.17
CA GLN A 26 -9.83 -3.86 -11.00
C GLN A 26 -10.45 -2.49 -11.31
N ASP A 27 -11.68 -2.26 -10.85
CA ASP A 27 -12.37 -0.99 -11.10
C ASP A 27 -11.63 0.20 -10.46
N GLU A 28 -11.70 1.36 -11.13
CA GLU A 28 -11.28 2.63 -10.53
C GLU A 28 -12.27 3.06 -9.43
N PRO A 29 -11.86 3.92 -8.47
CA PRO A 29 -12.74 4.42 -7.41
C PRO A 29 -13.98 5.15 -7.93
N SER A 30 -13.89 5.73 -9.12
CA SER A 30 -15.00 6.39 -9.80
C SER A 30 -16.12 5.43 -10.20
N VAL A 31 -15.81 4.16 -10.45
CA VAL A 31 -16.80 3.12 -10.81
C VAL A 31 -17.30 2.41 -9.56
N SER A 32 -16.39 2.07 -8.65
CA SER A 32 -16.70 1.32 -7.43
C SER A 32 -15.94 1.92 -6.25
N PRO A 33 -16.62 2.50 -5.24
CA PRO A 33 -15.94 3.15 -4.13
C PRO A 33 -15.21 2.12 -3.25
N PRO A 34 -14.03 2.46 -2.68
CA PRO A 34 -13.34 1.57 -1.73
C PRO A 34 -14.02 1.50 -0.36
N CYS A 35 -14.77 2.54 0.01
CA CYS A 35 -15.48 2.61 1.28
C CYS A 35 -16.69 1.66 1.29
N VAL A 36 -16.72 0.72 2.24
CA VAL A 36 -17.83 -0.25 2.36
C VAL A 36 -19.15 0.49 2.63
N GLY A 37 -20.17 0.21 1.81
CA GLY A 37 -21.51 0.78 1.98
C GLY A 37 -21.62 2.28 1.70
N CYS A 38 -20.69 2.88 0.94
CA CYS A 38 -20.70 4.30 0.60
C CYS A 38 -22.02 4.73 -0.05
N GLN A 39 -22.82 5.53 0.66
CA GLN A 39 -24.11 6.06 0.16
C GLN A 39 -23.97 7.36 -0.65
N GLN A 40 -22.79 7.96 -0.66
CA GLN A 40 -22.50 9.27 -1.25
C GLN A 40 -21.51 9.15 -2.41
N HIS A 41 -21.49 7.99 -3.09
CA HIS A 41 -20.58 7.76 -4.19
C HIS A 41 -20.93 8.68 -5.36
N ILE A 42 -20.01 9.59 -5.65
CA ILE A 42 -20.06 10.44 -6.84
C ILE A 42 -18.81 10.12 -7.64
N PRO A 43 -18.93 9.50 -8.83
CA PRO A 43 -17.81 9.00 -9.63
C PRO A 43 -16.63 9.97 -9.76
N ASP A 44 -16.91 11.23 -10.12
CA ASP A 44 -15.89 12.23 -10.40
C ASP A 44 -15.26 12.87 -9.14
N ILE A 45 -15.78 12.52 -7.96
CA ILE A 45 -15.37 13.11 -6.67
C ILE A 45 -14.77 12.03 -5.74
N CYS A 46 -15.04 10.76 -6.00
CA CYS A 46 -14.54 9.65 -5.20
C CYS A 46 -13.00 9.63 -5.20
N SER A 47 -12.43 10.06 -4.07
CA SER A 47 -11.00 10.28 -3.93
C SER A 47 -10.61 10.15 -2.46
N PRO A 48 -9.31 9.97 -2.16
CA PRO A 48 -8.82 9.97 -0.78
C PRO A 48 -9.05 11.29 -0.03
N LYS A 49 -9.45 12.36 -0.73
CA LYS A 49 -9.79 13.67 -0.14
C LYS A 49 -11.26 13.76 0.31
N CYS A 50 -12.05 12.71 0.10
CA CYS A 50 -13.42 12.65 0.58
C CYS A 50 -13.45 12.86 2.12
N PRO A 51 -14.23 13.82 2.65
CA PRO A 51 -14.29 14.10 4.08
C PRO A 51 -14.69 12.90 4.93
N GLU A 52 -15.49 12.00 4.36
CA GLU A 52 -15.98 10.80 5.05
C GLU A 52 -15.03 9.60 4.93
N ALA A 53 -14.00 9.64 4.07
CA ALA A 53 -13.11 8.51 3.84
C ALA A 53 -12.49 7.96 5.14
N ALA A 54 -12.05 8.85 6.03
CA ALA A 54 -11.45 8.46 7.30
C ALA A 54 -12.38 7.59 8.16
N LYS A 55 -13.68 7.89 8.15
CA LYS A 55 -14.68 7.11 8.89
C LYS A 55 -15.09 5.88 8.09
N SER A 56 -15.47 6.06 6.82
CA SER A 56 -16.04 4.96 6.01
C SER A 56 -15.06 3.84 5.66
N LEU A 57 -13.74 4.07 5.79
CA LEU A 57 -12.72 3.03 5.62
C LEU A 57 -12.40 2.30 6.94
N SER A 58 -12.82 2.83 8.09
CA SER A 58 -12.60 2.17 9.38
C SER A 58 -13.73 1.20 9.70
N VAL A 59 -13.36 0.05 10.28
CA VAL A 59 -14.32 -0.91 10.85
C VAL A 59 -14.94 -0.42 12.17
N ASP A 60 -14.29 0.51 12.86
CA ASP A 60 -14.81 1.21 14.05
C ASP A 60 -14.58 2.73 13.88
N PRO A 61 -15.45 3.41 13.11
CA PRO A 61 -15.29 4.83 12.79
C PRO A 61 -15.46 5.78 13.97
N ILE A 62 -16.06 5.30 15.08
CA ILE A 62 -16.31 6.11 16.27
C ILE A 62 -15.07 6.13 17.16
N GLN A 63 -14.48 4.96 17.42
CA GLN A 63 -13.31 4.86 18.30
C GLN A 63 -11.99 5.03 17.56
N TYR A 64 -11.92 4.55 16.31
CA TYR A 64 -10.68 4.45 15.55
C TYR A 64 -10.87 4.89 14.08
N PRO A 65 -11.26 6.15 13.81
CA PRO A 65 -11.24 6.65 12.44
C PRO A 65 -9.82 6.63 11.88
N ILE A 66 -9.69 6.41 10.57
CA ILE A 66 -8.37 6.40 9.91
C ILE A 66 -7.73 7.79 10.01
N GLU A 67 -6.49 7.82 10.46
CA GLU A 67 -5.77 9.06 10.74
C GLU A 67 -5.38 9.80 9.46
N ARG A 68 -5.44 11.13 9.50
CA ARG A 68 -5.43 11.98 8.31
C ARG A 68 -4.26 11.71 7.37
N SER A 69 -3.06 11.50 7.89
CA SER A 69 -1.88 11.33 7.04
C SER A 69 -1.86 10.00 6.32
N VAL A 70 -2.56 8.98 6.82
CA VAL A 70 -2.59 7.63 6.23
C VAL A 70 -3.83 7.34 5.39
N VAL A 71 -4.87 8.17 5.47
CA VAL A 71 -6.13 8.02 4.69
C VAL A 71 -5.86 7.76 3.22
N ALA A 72 -4.95 8.50 2.58
CA ALA A 72 -4.67 8.34 1.15
C ALA A 72 -4.16 6.94 0.81
N LEU A 73 -3.22 6.42 1.61
CA LEU A 73 -2.68 5.08 1.40
C LEU A 73 -3.73 4.00 1.67
N VAL A 74 -4.48 4.13 2.76
CA VAL A 74 -5.55 3.18 3.11
C VAL A 74 -6.63 3.15 2.03
N PHE A 75 -7.05 4.32 1.54
CA PHE A 75 -8.03 4.45 0.46
C PHE A 75 -7.58 3.71 -0.80
N GLU A 76 -6.35 3.97 -1.27
CA GLU A 76 -5.84 3.37 -2.50
C GLU A 76 -5.65 1.85 -2.37
N LEU A 77 -5.15 1.36 -1.24
CA LEU A 77 -5.01 -0.08 -1.01
C LEU A 77 -6.36 -0.79 -1.08
N ASN A 78 -7.39 -0.23 -0.44
CA ASN A 78 -8.74 -0.79 -0.50
C ASN A 78 -9.39 -0.61 -1.90
N ALA A 79 -9.07 0.45 -2.63
CA ALA A 79 -9.55 0.67 -4.00
C ALA A 79 -9.06 -0.39 -4.99
N ILE A 80 -7.92 -1.03 -4.70
CA ILE A 80 -7.41 -2.14 -5.49
C ILE A 80 -8.25 -3.41 -5.28
N ARG A 81 -8.95 -3.57 -4.14
CA ARG A 81 -9.83 -4.73 -3.79
C ARG A 81 -9.16 -6.10 -3.78
N LEU A 82 -7.84 -6.14 -3.96
CA LEU A 82 -6.98 -7.32 -3.81
C LEU A 82 -6.09 -7.22 -2.58
N PHE A 83 -6.14 -6.06 -1.91
CA PHE A 83 -5.63 -5.82 -0.58
C PHE A 83 -6.79 -5.56 0.37
N GLU A 84 -6.60 -5.91 1.64
CA GLU A 84 -7.52 -5.60 2.73
C GLU A 84 -6.70 -5.04 3.89
N THR A 85 -6.85 -3.74 4.17
CA THR A 85 -6.13 -3.09 5.27
C THR A 85 -6.68 -3.54 6.61
N CYS A 86 -5.82 -3.94 7.53
CA CYS A 86 -6.23 -4.43 8.85
C CYS A 86 -5.81 -3.53 10.01
N TRP A 87 -4.78 -2.69 9.82
CA TRP A 87 -4.36 -1.73 10.83
C TRP A 87 -3.53 -0.60 10.20
N SER A 88 -3.55 0.59 10.80
CA SER A 88 -2.76 1.73 10.33
C SER A 88 -2.42 2.69 11.47
N CYS A 89 -1.33 3.44 11.31
CA CYS A 89 -0.87 4.47 12.25
C CYS A 89 -0.18 5.58 11.46
N GLU A 90 -0.50 6.85 11.72
CA GLU A 90 0.20 8.00 11.12
C GLU A 90 1.49 8.40 11.82
N GLY A 91 1.80 7.70 12.91
CA GLY A 91 2.94 7.96 13.79
C GLY A 91 2.72 9.17 14.68
N HIS A 92 3.31 9.11 15.87
CA HIS A 92 3.07 10.08 16.93
C HIS A 92 4.34 10.32 17.72
N ILE A 93 4.47 11.56 18.20
CA ILE A 93 5.42 11.94 19.26
C ILE A 93 4.64 11.92 20.57
N ARG A 94 5.27 11.47 21.65
CA ARG A 94 4.63 11.52 22.97
C ARG A 94 4.59 12.97 23.46
N GLU A 95 3.51 13.35 24.15
CA GLU A 95 3.37 14.70 24.68
C GLU A 95 4.56 15.06 25.60
N GLY A 96 5.21 16.19 25.33
CA GLY A 96 6.39 16.65 26.07
C GLY A 96 7.72 16.04 25.65
N GLU A 97 7.74 15.12 24.66
CA GLU A 97 8.97 14.53 24.12
C GLU A 97 9.30 15.08 22.72
N SER A 98 10.57 14.98 22.31
CA SER A 98 11.01 15.32 20.95
C SER A 98 11.14 14.11 20.03
N GLN A 99 11.04 12.90 20.59
CA GLN A 99 11.26 11.65 19.86
C GLN A 99 9.94 11.03 19.40
N ILE A 100 10.01 10.34 18.26
CA ILE A 100 8.88 9.60 17.72
C ILE A 100 8.60 8.40 18.62
N TRP A 101 7.39 8.33 19.17
CA TRP A 101 6.91 7.21 19.98
C TRP A 101 6.35 6.07 19.11
N LYS A 102 5.53 6.42 18.11
CA LYS A 102 4.96 5.45 17.17
C LYS A 102 5.44 5.76 15.76
N ILE A 103 5.94 4.73 15.08
CA ILE A 103 6.35 4.83 13.68
C ILE A 103 5.08 4.76 12.80
N PRO A 104 4.96 5.59 11.75
CA PRO A 104 3.86 5.48 10.81
C PRO A 104 3.96 4.20 9.97
N GLN A 105 2.84 3.53 9.76
CA GLN A 105 2.81 2.23 9.08
C GLN A 105 1.38 1.82 8.71
N VAL A 106 1.25 0.95 7.70
CA VAL A 106 -0.04 0.37 7.28
C VAL A 106 0.11 -1.13 7.07
N CYS A 107 -0.68 -1.89 7.81
CA CYS A 107 -0.77 -3.34 7.72
C CYS A 107 -1.97 -3.77 6.87
N PHE A 108 -1.77 -4.78 6.02
CA PHE A 108 -2.80 -5.27 5.12
C PHE A 108 -2.58 -6.75 4.74
N TYR A 109 -3.65 -7.42 4.34
CA TYR A 109 -3.60 -8.72 3.69
C TYR A 109 -3.56 -8.56 2.17
N SER A 110 -2.93 -9.50 1.47
CA SER A 110 -2.90 -9.56 0.01
C SER A 110 -3.39 -10.90 -0.47
N GLN A 111 -4.24 -10.92 -1.51
CA GLN A 111 -4.69 -12.17 -2.13
C GLN A 111 -3.58 -12.93 -2.87
N SER A 112 -2.48 -12.25 -3.25
CA SER A 112 -1.32 -12.87 -3.89
C SER A 112 -0.03 -12.14 -3.54
N SER A 113 1.08 -12.88 -3.45
CA SER A 113 2.40 -12.33 -3.18
C SER A 113 2.93 -11.48 -4.35
N ILE A 114 2.42 -11.67 -5.57
CA ILE A 114 2.81 -10.84 -6.71
C ILE A 114 2.36 -9.39 -6.53
N TYR A 115 1.21 -9.14 -5.89
CA TYR A 115 0.72 -7.79 -5.61
C TYR A 115 1.60 -7.08 -4.57
N ALA A 116 2.02 -7.82 -3.54
CA ALA A 116 3.02 -7.36 -2.58
C ALA A 116 4.35 -6.99 -3.29
N LYS A 117 4.80 -7.80 -4.26
CA LYS A 117 5.98 -7.47 -5.08
C LYS A 117 5.79 -6.20 -5.91
N LEU A 118 4.62 -5.97 -6.50
CA LEU A 118 4.32 -4.72 -7.24
C LEU A 118 4.46 -3.51 -6.32
N LEU A 119 3.87 -3.56 -5.13
CA LEU A 119 3.96 -2.51 -4.13
C LEU A 119 5.40 -2.26 -3.66
N SER A 120 6.15 -3.31 -3.32
CA SER A 120 7.57 -3.19 -2.94
C SER A 120 8.43 -2.56 -4.05
N THR A 121 8.17 -2.94 -5.31
CA THR A 121 8.82 -2.34 -6.48
C THR A 121 8.48 -0.85 -6.60
N HIS A 122 7.22 -0.48 -6.36
CA HIS A 122 6.77 0.91 -6.38
C HIS A 122 7.43 1.75 -5.29
N LEU A 123 7.48 1.28 -4.04
CA LEU A 123 8.18 1.94 -2.94
C LEU A 123 9.65 2.20 -3.29
N SER A 124 10.33 1.18 -3.82
CA SER A 124 11.72 1.28 -4.26
C SER A 124 11.89 2.33 -5.36
N LYS A 125 10.98 2.37 -6.34
CA LYS A 125 11.00 3.38 -7.42
C LYS A 125 10.81 4.80 -6.87
N LEU A 126 9.86 5.02 -5.96
CA LEU A 126 9.65 6.34 -5.36
C LEU A 126 10.90 6.81 -4.61
N PHE A 127 11.55 5.94 -3.85
CA PHE A 127 12.78 6.28 -3.12
C PHE A 127 13.96 6.57 -4.07
N ILE A 128 14.20 5.72 -5.08
CA ILE A 128 15.26 5.92 -6.08
C ILE A 128 15.04 7.23 -6.86
N GLN A 129 13.78 7.57 -7.16
CA GLN A 129 13.39 8.82 -7.81
C GLN A 129 13.42 10.04 -6.87
N LYS A 130 13.85 9.87 -5.61
CA LYS A 130 13.89 10.91 -4.57
C LYS A 130 12.54 11.56 -4.27
N LYS A 131 11.45 10.83 -4.49
CA LYS A 131 10.09 11.26 -4.11
C LYS A 131 9.78 11.00 -2.64
N LEU A 132 10.49 10.06 -2.01
CA LEU A 132 10.42 9.79 -0.58
C LEU A 132 11.69 10.30 0.10
N LYS A 133 11.55 10.86 1.30
CA LYS A 133 12.67 11.27 2.14
C LYS A 133 13.35 10.05 2.75
N TYR A 134 12.57 9.10 3.22
CA TYR A 134 13.03 7.87 3.85
C TYR A 134 12.83 6.68 2.91
N ASN A 135 13.62 5.63 3.14
CA ASN A 135 13.37 4.36 2.47
C ASN A 135 12.17 3.69 3.15
N TRP A 136 11.18 3.28 2.36
CA TRP A 136 10.00 2.57 2.85
C TRP A 136 10.02 1.15 2.31
N LEU A 137 9.81 0.19 3.21
CA LEU A 137 9.91 -1.23 2.95
C LEU A 137 8.56 -1.90 3.09
N LEU A 138 8.42 -3.01 2.36
CA LEU A 138 7.36 -3.98 2.61
C LEU A 138 7.91 -5.14 3.42
N CYS A 139 7.36 -5.34 4.61
CA CYS A 139 7.74 -6.40 5.54
C CYS A 139 6.58 -7.37 5.76
N LEU A 140 6.86 -8.59 6.23
CA LEU A 140 5.82 -9.40 6.86
C LEU A 140 5.43 -8.76 8.19
N SER A 141 4.14 -8.79 8.51
CA SER A 141 3.60 -8.22 9.73
C SER A 141 3.27 -9.32 10.72
N ASP A 142 3.69 -9.12 11.97
CA ASP A 142 3.29 -9.94 13.11
C ASP A 142 1.89 -9.55 13.62
N ILE A 143 1.33 -8.43 13.13
CA ILE A 143 0.00 -7.95 13.46
C ILE A 143 -0.98 -8.60 12.49
N SER A 144 -1.39 -9.83 12.80
CA SER A 144 -2.39 -10.60 12.04
C SER A 144 -3.24 -11.44 12.99
N GLN A 145 -4.54 -11.51 12.71
CA GLN A 145 -5.46 -12.49 13.32
C GLN A 145 -5.76 -13.66 12.36
N SER A 146 -5.13 -13.65 11.17
CA SER A 146 -5.34 -14.62 10.10
C SER A 146 -4.16 -15.59 9.99
N ILE A 147 -4.43 -16.79 9.50
CA ILE A 147 -3.40 -17.76 9.07
C ILE A 147 -2.66 -17.29 7.81
N HIS A 148 -3.24 -16.36 7.06
CA HIS A 148 -2.60 -15.76 5.90
C HIS A 148 -1.59 -14.69 6.34
N PRO A 149 -0.45 -14.57 5.63
CA PRO A 149 0.53 -13.54 5.96
C PRO A 149 -0.09 -12.15 5.79
N ALA A 150 0.05 -11.33 6.83
CA ALA A 150 -0.13 -9.90 6.72
C ALA A 150 1.19 -9.26 6.27
N TYR A 151 1.08 -8.15 5.56
CA TYR A 151 2.20 -7.31 5.16
C TYR A 151 2.11 -5.96 5.84
N ASN A 152 3.25 -5.28 5.98
CA ASN A 152 3.36 -3.96 6.56
C ASN A 152 4.22 -3.05 5.66
N ILE A 153 3.71 -1.85 5.36
CA ILE A 153 4.48 -0.75 4.76
C ILE A 153 5.01 0.11 5.90
N GLN A 154 6.34 0.13 6.09
CA GLN A 154 6.97 0.89 7.16
C GLN A 154 8.31 1.52 6.71
N PRO A 155 8.74 2.63 7.33
CA PRO A 155 10.04 3.22 7.02
C PRO A 155 11.18 2.39 7.61
N ASP A 156 12.29 2.32 6.89
CA ASP A 156 13.57 1.85 7.41
C ASP A 156 14.31 3.02 8.07
N LEU A 157 14.44 2.96 9.39
CA LEU A 157 15.05 3.99 10.22
C LEU A 157 16.40 3.56 10.81
N THR A 158 16.95 2.40 10.43
CA THR A 158 18.15 1.81 11.07
C THR A 158 19.35 2.76 11.09
N ASN A 159 19.47 3.66 10.11
CA ASN A 159 20.57 4.62 9.99
C ASN A 159 20.11 6.10 10.09
N GLN A 160 18.97 6.37 10.71
CA GLN A 160 18.40 7.71 10.86
C GLN A 160 18.51 8.17 12.31
N PHE A 161 19.39 9.15 12.57
CA PHE A 161 19.67 9.63 13.94
C PHE A 161 18.50 10.42 14.55
N GLU A 162 17.77 11.18 13.72
CA GLU A 162 16.61 11.98 14.14
C GLU A 162 15.57 12.04 13.01
N PRO A 163 14.73 11.00 12.86
CA PRO A 163 13.68 11.01 11.86
C PRO A 163 12.65 12.10 12.16
N SER A 164 12.20 12.82 11.12
CA SER A 164 11.17 13.84 11.23
C SER A 164 9.81 13.20 10.99
N LEU A 165 8.91 13.27 11.98
CA LEU A 165 7.55 12.75 11.86
C LEU A 165 6.81 13.40 10.69
N GLY A 166 6.95 14.72 10.51
CA GLY A 166 6.30 15.43 9.41
C GLY A 166 6.75 14.96 8.03
N LEU A 167 8.04 14.61 7.88
CA LEU A 167 8.57 14.04 6.63
C LEU A 167 8.10 12.60 6.42
N LEU A 168 8.02 11.77 7.46
CA LEU A 168 7.44 10.43 7.37
C LEU A 168 5.96 10.46 6.99
N GLN A 169 5.19 11.36 7.60
CA GLN A 169 3.79 11.59 7.25
C GLN A 169 3.62 12.17 5.84
N ASN A 170 4.61 12.89 5.33
CA ASN A 170 4.61 13.33 3.94
C ASN A 170 4.91 12.18 2.97
N ASP A 171 5.87 11.33 3.31
CA ASP A 171 6.19 10.15 2.51
C ASP A 171 4.98 9.22 2.39
N ILE A 172 4.28 8.90 3.49
CA ILE A 172 3.12 8.01 3.44
C ILE A 172 1.96 8.58 2.60
N ARG A 173 1.76 9.90 2.60
CA ARG A 173 0.84 10.58 1.67
C ARG A 173 1.31 10.45 0.21
N THR A 174 2.61 10.55 -0.02
CA THR A 174 3.21 10.42 -1.37
C THR A 174 3.08 8.99 -1.89
N ILE A 175 3.27 7.99 -1.03
CA ILE A 175 3.05 6.57 -1.37
C ILE A 175 1.59 6.33 -1.78
N GLY A 176 0.64 6.93 -1.06
CA GLY A 176 -0.79 6.85 -1.40
C GLY A 176 -1.24 7.76 -2.56
N SER A 177 -0.34 8.45 -3.26
CA SER A 177 -0.73 9.34 -4.36
C SER A 177 -0.81 8.58 -5.69
N ASP A 178 -2.03 8.36 -6.18
CA ASP A 178 -2.33 7.60 -7.42
C ASP A 178 -1.71 6.19 -7.42
N LEU A 179 -1.69 5.53 -6.26
CA LEU A 179 -1.03 4.25 -6.09
C LEU A 179 -1.64 3.18 -6.99
N GLN A 180 -2.97 3.05 -7.05
CA GLN A 180 -3.65 2.05 -7.88
C GLN A 180 -3.23 2.17 -9.35
N ARG A 181 -3.23 3.39 -9.90
CA ARG A 181 -2.83 3.68 -11.28
C ARG A 181 -1.40 3.26 -11.54
N HIS A 182 -0.47 3.61 -10.64
CA HIS A 182 0.93 3.22 -10.78
C HIS A 182 1.10 1.70 -10.71
N LEU A 183 0.46 1.00 -9.77
CA LEU A 183 0.58 -0.44 -9.65
C LEU A 183 -0.02 -1.19 -10.84
N LYS A 184 -1.11 -0.71 -11.44
CA LYS A 184 -1.66 -1.27 -12.68
C LYS A 184 -0.68 -1.15 -13.85
N ALA A 185 -0.01 0.00 -13.98
CA ALA A 185 1.03 0.19 -15.00
C ALA A 185 2.22 -0.77 -14.80
N GLU A 186 2.65 -0.95 -13.54
CA GLU A 186 3.70 -1.92 -13.19
C GLU A 186 3.27 -3.37 -13.49
N ALA A 187 2.02 -3.73 -13.17
CA ALA A 187 1.47 -5.04 -13.47
C ALA A 187 1.46 -5.32 -14.98
N GLN A 188 1.02 -4.34 -15.78
CA GLN A 188 1.03 -4.45 -17.24
C GLN A 188 2.45 -4.58 -17.80
N SER A 189 3.40 -3.79 -17.28
CA SER A 189 4.80 -3.91 -17.68
C SER A 189 5.35 -5.30 -17.37
N LEU A 190 5.04 -5.86 -16.21
CA LEU A 190 5.51 -7.19 -15.82
C LEU A 190 4.89 -8.29 -16.70
N LEU A 191 3.60 -8.16 -17.04
CA LEU A 191 2.92 -9.09 -17.94
C LEU A 191 3.55 -9.08 -19.34
N ASN A 192 3.91 -7.91 -19.85
CA ASN A 192 4.61 -7.76 -21.14
C ASN A 192 6.00 -8.42 -21.11
N THR A 193 6.75 -8.23 -20.01
CA THR A 193 8.05 -8.91 -19.83
C THR A 193 7.89 -10.42 -19.84
N ILE A 194 6.90 -10.95 -19.12
CA ILE A 194 6.62 -12.40 -19.10
C ILE A 194 6.31 -12.92 -20.50
N ALA A 195 5.51 -12.19 -21.29
CA ALA A 195 5.18 -12.57 -22.66
C ALA A 195 6.39 -12.58 -23.60
N ALA A 196 7.36 -11.67 -23.39
CA ALA A 196 8.58 -11.60 -24.19
C ALA A 196 9.63 -12.68 -23.85
N MET A 197 9.47 -13.39 -22.72
CA MET A 197 10.33 -14.50 -22.33
C MET A 197 9.91 -15.84 -22.96
N GLN A 198 8.75 -15.88 -23.63
CA GLN A 198 8.20 -17.06 -24.31
C GLN A 198 8.54 -17.03 -25.80
#